data_AF-X0X0L6-F1
#
_entry.id   AF-X0X0L6-F1
#
_cell.length_a   1.000
_cell.length_b   1.000
_cell.length_c   1.000
_cell.angle_alpha   90.00
_cell.angle_beta   90.00
_cell.angle_gamma   90.00
#
_symmetry.space_group_name_H-M   'P 1'
#
loop_
_entity.id
_entity.type
_entity.pdbx_description
1 polymer ?
#
loop_
_entity_poly.entity_id
_entity_poly.type
_entity_poly.pdbx_seq_one_letter_code
_entity_poly.pdbx_strand_id
1 'polypeptide(L)'
;TKDFINILRDHGDNSQWTPNHGPTATLCLHSANKLFRPTQTVCSLVAKIGEGGQFFYTTGASNPCISPFFPVFSPDTTVPGEYSEGSKNYNSKSYWWESERFHRKALLNFNSAQVEIQPLIINYEEEIISSIENSLSTLNQKQINEYFIRARAIVKNWGSKLDHLPSVNLGWGFSRYWRGYNKRNGII
;
A
#
# COMPACT_ATOMS: atom_id res chain seq x y z
N THR A 1 -0.68 7.19 -16.08
CA THR A 1 -0.42 6.98 -14.64
C THR A 1 -1.36 5.98 -14.03
N LYS A 2 -2.69 6.20 -14.09
CA LYS A 2 -3.70 5.29 -13.52
C LYS A 2 -3.51 3.82 -13.93
N ASP A 3 -3.28 3.55 -15.22
CA ASP A 3 -3.09 2.17 -15.71
C ASP A 3 -1.87 1.49 -15.09
N PHE A 4 -0.74 2.20 -14.96
CA PHE A 4 0.47 1.68 -14.32
C PHE A 4 0.27 1.44 -12.82
N ILE A 5 -0.47 2.31 -12.13
CA ILE A 5 -0.87 2.10 -10.74
C ILE A 5 -1.70 0.81 -10.61
N ASN A 6 -2.67 0.60 -11.51
CA ASN A 6 -3.52 -0.59 -11.51
C ASN A 6 -2.72 -1.86 -11.81
N ILE A 7 -1.80 -1.81 -12.78
CA ILE A 7 -0.88 -2.91 -13.08
C ILE A 7 -0.11 -3.32 -11.81
N LEU A 8 0.46 -2.36 -11.07
CA LEU A 8 1.23 -2.66 -9.85
C LEU A 8 0.39 -3.33 -8.73
N ARG A 9 -0.94 -3.26 -8.80
CA ARG A 9 -1.87 -3.93 -7.86
C ARG A 9 -2.30 -5.30 -8.31
N ASP A 10 -1.91 -5.72 -9.51
CA ASP A 10 -2.46 -6.89 -10.17
C ASP A 10 -2.14 -8.21 -9.43
N HIS A 11 -3.18 -9.04 -9.33
CA HIS A 11 -3.15 -10.39 -8.77
C HIS A 11 -3.46 -11.47 -9.82
N GLY A 12 -3.47 -11.10 -11.11
CA GLY A 12 -3.83 -11.96 -12.24
C GLY A 12 -5.32 -12.24 -12.35
N ASP A 13 -5.69 -13.01 -13.38
CA ASP A 13 -7.09 -13.22 -13.79
C ASP A 13 -7.88 -14.25 -12.94
N ASN A 14 -7.26 -14.82 -11.90
CA ASN A 14 -7.92 -15.83 -11.08
C ASN A 14 -8.92 -15.19 -10.11
N SER A 15 -10.21 -15.33 -10.39
CA SER A 15 -11.30 -14.82 -9.53
C SER A 15 -11.33 -15.42 -8.12
N GLN A 16 -10.68 -16.55 -7.90
CA GLN A 16 -10.53 -17.21 -6.59
C GLN A 16 -9.20 -16.88 -5.91
N TRP A 17 -8.45 -15.92 -6.42
CA TRP A 17 -7.19 -15.50 -5.83
C TRP A 17 -7.40 -15.02 -4.38
N THR A 18 -6.54 -15.49 -3.49
CA THR A 18 -6.42 -15.00 -2.11
C THR A 18 -4.96 -15.00 -1.69
N PRO A 19 -4.53 -14.18 -0.72
CA PRO A 19 -3.14 -14.16 -0.27
C PRO A 19 -2.62 -15.53 0.17
N ASN A 20 -3.48 -16.40 0.70
CA ASN A 20 -3.11 -17.73 1.20
C ASN A 20 -3.26 -18.87 0.17
N HIS A 21 -4.00 -18.70 -0.94
CA HIS A 21 -4.21 -19.75 -1.95
C HIS A 21 -3.86 -19.35 -3.41
N GLY A 22 -3.44 -18.12 -3.68
CA GLY A 22 -3.10 -17.64 -5.03
C GLY A 22 -1.83 -18.27 -5.65
N PRO A 23 -1.67 -18.15 -6.99
CA PRO A 23 -0.53 -18.68 -7.74
C PRO A 23 0.82 -18.14 -7.23
N THR A 24 1.90 -18.79 -7.65
CA THR A 24 3.25 -18.53 -7.13
C THR A 24 3.78 -17.12 -7.45
N ALA A 25 3.34 -16.49 -8.55
CA ALA A 25 3.79 -15.16 -8.93
C ALA A 25 2.66 -14.31 -9.51
N THR A 26 2.44 -13.16 -8.89
CA THR A 26 1.62 -12.03 -9.37
C THR A 26 2.47 -10.77 -9.25
N LEU A 27 2.13 -9.69 -9.96
CA LEU A 27 2.93 -8.47 -9.88
C LEU A 27 2.84 -7.84 -8.48
N CYS A 28 1.63 -7.76 -7.91
CA CYS A 28 1.44 -7.55 -6.49
C CYS A 28 1.65 -8.87 -5.74
N LEU A 29 2.90 -9.20 -5.43
CA LEU A 29 3.25 -10.43 -4.74
C LEU A 29 2.95 -10.34 -3.24
N HIS A 30 2.25 -11.34 -2.71
CA HIS A 30 2.04 -11.52 -1.28
C HIS A 30 2.97 -12.59 -0.75
N SER A 31 3.61 -12.34 0.39
CA SER A 31 4.37 -13.41 1.05
C SER A 31 3.42 -14.38 1.78
N ALA A 32 3.74 -15.67 1.75
CA ALA A 32 2.87 -16.71 2.29
C ALA A 32 3.61 -17.81 3.06
N ASN A 33 4.82 -18.17 2.62
CA ASN A 33 5.62 -19.20 3.27
C ASN A 33 7.11 -19.05 2.92
N LYS A 34 7.99 -19.64 3.71
CA LYS A 34 9.45 -19.49 3.54
C LYS A 34 10.03 -20.19 2.31
N LEU A 35 9.34 -21.18 1.74
CA LEU A 35 9.91 -22.07 0.74
C LEU A 35 9.59 -21.63 -0.69
N PHE A 36 8.33 -21.29 -0.95
CA PHE A 36 7.82 -21.00 -2.30
C PHE A 36 7.43 -19.53 -2.51
N ARG A 37 7.03 -18.81 -1.45
CA ARG A 37 6.63 -17.39 -1.52
C ARG A 37 7.15 -16.57 -0.34
N PRO A 38 8.49 -16.40 -0.20
CA PRO A 38 9.11 -15.71 0.93
C PRO A 38 9.16 -14.18 0.78
N THR A 39 8.82 -13.65 -0.39
CA THR A 39 8.94 -12.23 -0.73
C THR A 39 7.57 -11.57 -0.89
N GLN A 40 7.55 -10.24 -0.79
CA GLN A 40 6.37 -9.39 -0.91
C GLN A 40 6.72 -8.14 -1.72
N THR A 41 5.79 -7.69 -2.57
CA THR A 41 5.90 -6.41 -3.25
C THR A 41 5.68 -5.29 -2.25
N VAL A 42 6.63 -4.36 -2.16
CA VAL A 42 6.61 -3.21 -1.25
C VAL A 42 6.97 -1.93 -2.00
N CYS A 43 6.61 -0.77 -1.46
CA CYS A 43 7.05 0.55 -1.93
C CYS A 43 6.91 0.75 -3.45
N SER A 44 5.75 0.39 -4.01
CA SER A 44 5.50 0.52 -5.44
C SER A 44 5.55 1.99 -5.86
N LEU A 45 6.10 2.25 -7.05
CA LEU A 45 6.33 3.59 -7.57
C LEU A 45 5.98 3.65 -9.06
N VAL A 46 5.35 4.74 -9.46
CA VAL A 46 5.11 5.11 -10.86
C VAL A 46 5.76 6.45 -11.12
N ALA A 47 6.62 6.50 -12.12
CA ALA A 47 7.24 7.73 -12.62
C ALA A 47 6.73 8.00 -14.04
N LYS A 48 6.12 9.17 -14.27
CA LYS A 48 5.76 9.70 -15.59
C LYS A 48 6.68 10.86 -15.90
N ILE A 49 7.49 10.72 -16.95
CA ILE A 49 8.49 11.71 -17.36
C ILE A 49 8.28 11.99 -18.85
N GLY A 50 8.06 13.25 -19.20
CA GLY A 50 7.92 13.67 -20.60
C GLY A 50 7.72 15.18 -20.74
N GLU A 51 7.34 15.62 -21.94
CA GLU A 51 7.12 17.05 -22.26
C GLU A 51 6.02 17.68 -21.38
N GLY A 52 5.01 16.90 -20.99
CA GLY A 52 3.93 17.33 -20.09
C GLY A 52 4.31 17.39 -18.60
N GLY A 53 5.58 17.20 -18.25
CA GLY A 53 6.07 17.28 -16.87
C GLY A 53 6.60 15.97 -16.29
N GLN A 54 7.01 16.05 -15.03
CA GLN A 54 7.57 14.93 -14.27
C GLN A 54 6.74 14.68 -13.02
N PHE A 55 6.17 13.48 -12.91
CA PHE A 55 5.28 13.10 -11.83
C PHE A 55 5.73 11.77 -11.23
N PHE A 56 5.94 11.77 -9.91
CA PHE A 56 6.45 10.61 -9.18
C PHE A 56 5.46 10.26 -8.08
N TYR A 57 4.81 9.12 -8.20
CA TYR A 57 3.84 8.62 -7.24
C TYR A 57 4.35 7.35 -6.58
N THR A 58 4.22 7.24 -5.27
CA THR A 58 4.57 6.02 -4.53
C THR A 58 3.48 5.65 -3.56
N THR A 59 3.35 4.36 -3.25
CA THR A 59 2.61 3.96 -2.06
C THR A 59 3.39 4.20 -0.79
N GLY A 60 4.73 4.20 -0.83
CA GLY A 60 5.57 4.33 0.37
C GLY A 60 5.25 3.31 1.48
N ALA A 61 4.55 2.22 1.14
CA ALA A 61 3.87 1.32 2.05
C ALA A 61 4.26 -0.14 1.78
N SER A 62 3.67 -1.07 2.52
CA SER A 62 4.06 -2.48 2.49
C SER A 62 3.42 -3.32 1.39
N ASN A 63 2.43 -2.78 0.67
CA ASN A 63 1.84 -3.38 -0.52
C ASN A 63 1.10 -2.31 -1.34
N PRO A 64 0.96 -2.47 -2.67
CA PRO A 64 0.20 -1.55 -3.50
C PRO A 64 -1.31 -1.79 -3.51
N CYS A 65 -1.75 -3.03 -3.29
CA CYS A 65 -3.15 -3.43 -3.47
C CYS A 65 -4.13 -2.88 -2.44
N ILE A 66 -3.67 -2.38 -1.28
CA ILE A 66 -4.52 -1.73 -0.27
C ILE A 66 -3.87 -0.45 0.28
N SER A 67 -2.90 0.11 -0.44
CA SER A 67 -2.26 1.38 -0.07
C SER A 67 -2.48 2.45 -1.15
N PRO A 68 -2.79 3.69 -0.77
CA PRO A 68 -2.91 4.79 -1.71
C PRO A 68 -1.53 5.22 -2.23
N PHE A 69 -1.46 5.58 -3.50
CA PHE A 69 -0.34 6.29 -4.11
C PHE A 69 -0.46 7.78 -3.83
N PHE A 70 0.63 8.42 -3.43
CA PHE A 70 0.74 9.87 -3.23
C PHE A 70 1.99 10.40 -3.95
N PRO A 71 2.05 11.69 -4.31
CA PRO A 71 3.24 12.27 -4.92
C PRO A 71 4.40 12.26 -3.92
N VAL A 72 5.53 11.65 -4.31
CA VAL A 72 6.69 11.50 -3.40
C VAL A 72 7.56 12.75 -3.37
N PHE A 73 7.75 13.40 -4.51
CA PHE A 73 8.46 14.67 -4.65
C PHE A 73 8.09 15.33 -5.98
N SER A 74 8.49 16.58 -6.12
CA SER A 74 8.48 17.45 -7.30
C SER A 74 9.80 18.24 -7.33
N PRO A 75 10.15 18.94 -8.44
CA PRO A 75 11.30 19.83 -8.45
C PRO A 75 11.28 20.78 -7.23
N ASP A 76 12.44 20.98 -6.61
CA ASP A 76 12.64 21.84 -5.44
C ASP A 76 11.86 21.43 -4.17
N THR A 77 11.45 20.17 -4.07
CA THR A 77 10.83 19.60 -2.86
C THR A 77 11.60 18.38 -2.37
N THR A 78 11.28 17.94 -1.16
CA THR A 78 11.75 16.69 -0.55
C THR A 78 10.60 15.71 -0.38
N VAL A 79 10.91 14.49 0.08
CA VAL A 79 9.90 13.54 0.55
C VAL A 79 8.98 14.17 1.60
N PRO A 80 7.74 13.66 1.79
CA PRO A 80 6.81 14.24 2.75
C PRO A 80 7.40 14.31 4.16
N GLY A 81 7.26 15.46 4.83
CA GLY A 81 7.92 15.71 6.12
C GLY A 81 7.48 14.79 7.26
N GLU A 82 6.25 14.26 7.21
CA GLU A 82 5.75 13.27 8.17
C GLU A 82 6.12 11.82 7.82
N TYR A 83 6.70 11.59 6.64
CA TYR A 83 7.21 10.28 6.26
C TYR A 83 8.52 10.02 7.00
N SER A 84 8.43 9.29 8.10
CA SER A 84 9.60 8.90 8.90
C SER A 84 10.21 7.59 8.43
N GLU A 85 11.53 7.48 8.53
CA GLU A 85 12.26 6.25 8.24
C GLU A 85 11.73 5.07 9.05
N GLY A 86 11.62 3.93 8.39
CA GLY A 86 11.33 2.66 9.03
C GLY A 86 12.53 2.12 9.80
N SER A 87 12.29 1.10 10.62
CA SER A 87 13.36 0.32 11.25
C SER A 87 13.09 -1.18 11.06
N LYS A 88 14.00 -2.05 11.53
CA LYS A 88 13.78 -3.50 11.55
C LYS A 88 12.56 -3.92 12.39
N ASN A 89 12.25 -3.14 13.42
CA ASN A 89 11.17 -3.42 14.36
C ASN A 89 10.03 -2.43 14.14
N TYR A 90 8.83 -2.88 14.53
CA TYR A 90 7.62 -2.09 14.47
C TYR A 90 7.79 -0.74 15.17
N ASN A 91 7.34 0.31 14.49
CA ASN A 91 7.27 1.65 15.02
C ASN A 91 5.95 2.28 14.55
N SER A 92 5.06 2.61 15.48
CA SER A 92 3.75 3.21 15.17
C SER A 92 3.85 4.60 14.53
N LYS A 93 5.00 5.28 14.64
CA LYS A 93 5.24 6.56 13.97
C LYS A 93 5.60 6.39 12.49
N SER A 94 6.13 5.22 12.10
CA SER A 94 6.53 4.92 10.73
C SER A 94 5.30 4.54 9.90
N TYR A 95 5.06 5.29 8.82
CA TYR A 95 3.96 5.03 7.91
C TYR A 95 4.07 3.65 7.27
N TRP A 96 5.28 3.21 6.91
CA TRP A 96 5.48 1.86 6.37
C TRP A 96 5.02 0.78 7.36
N TRP A 97 5.41 0.89 8.64
CA TRP A 97 5.02 -0.08 9.68
C TRP A 97 3.53 -0.01 10.04
N GLU A 98 2.93 1.17 10.00
CA GLU A 98 1.50 1.35 10.16
C GLU A 98 0.73 0.63 9.05
N SER A 99 1.09 0.86 7.78
CA SER A 99 0.53 0.17 6.62
C SER A 99 0.77 -1.33 6.68
N GLU A 100 1.95 -1.79 7.09
CA GLU A 100 2.27 -3.21 7.23
C GLU A 100 1.45 -3.89 8.32
N ARG A 101 1.28 -3.24 9.48
CA ARG A 101 0.44 -3.77 10.54
C ARG A 101 -1.00 -3.94 10.06
N PHE A 102 -1.55 -2.97 9.35
CA PHE A 102 -2.91 -3.06 8.82
C PHE A 102 -3.04 -4.05 7.66
N HIS A 103 -2.02 -4.19 6.81
CA HIS A 103 -1.97 -5.26 5.82
C HIS A 103 -2.05 -6.64 6.47
N ARG A 104 -1.21 -6.91 7.47
CA ARG A 104 -1.21 -8.20 8.18
C ARG A 104 -2.53 -8.49 8.88
N LYS A 105 -3.21 -7.45 9.38
CA LYS A 105 -4.59 -7.58 9.88
C LYS A 105 -5.57 -7.91 8.75
N ALA A 106 -5.50 -7.18 7.63
CA ALA A 106 -6.36 -7.37 6.47
C ALA A 106 -6.19 -8.77 5.86
N LEU A 107 -5.04 -9.43 6.02
CA LEU A 107 -4.88 -10.83 5.58
C LEU A 107 -5.93 -11.77 6.18
N LEU A 108 -6.47 -11.48 7.38
CA LEU A 108 -7.52 -12.28 8.02
C LEU A 108 -8.87 -12.18 7.31
N ASN A 109 -9.08 -11.18 6.46
CA ASN A 109 -10.35 -10.87 5.82
C ASN A 109 -10.13 -10.12 4.49
N PHE A 110 -9.12 -10.55 3.72
CA PHE A 110 -8.51 -9.73 2.66
C PHE A 110 -9.51 -9.27 1.60
N ASN A 111 -10.34 -10.17 1.08
CA ASN A 111 -11.30 -9.82 0.03
C ASN A 111 -12.35 -8.83 0.54
N SER A 112 -12.86 -9.03 1.77
CA SER A 112 -13.79 -8.09 2.40
C SER A 112 -13.13 -6.74 2.66
N ALA A 113 -11.89 -6.73 3.14
CA ALA A 113 -11.12 -5.51 3.34
C ALA A 113 -10.91 -4.77 2.00
N GLN A 114 -10.57 -5.48 0.93
CA GLN A 114 -10.36 -4.90 -0.38
C GLN A 114 -11.62 -4.22 -0.93
N VAL A 115 -12.80 -4.82 -0.76
CA VAL A 115 -14.09 -4.22 -1.16
C VAL A 115 -14.32 -2.86 -0.46
N GLU A 116 -14.02 -2.76 0.83
CA GLU A 116 -14.17 -1.52 1.61
C GLU A 116 -13.09 -0.47 1.28
N ILE A 117 -11.86 -0.92 1.01
CA ILE A 117 -10.68 -0.05 0.86
C ILE A 117 -10.58 0.54 -0.54
N GLN A 118 -10.86 -0.26 -1.59
CA GLN A 118 -10.60 0.13 -2.98
C GLN A 118 -11.30 1.43 -3.40
N PRO A 119 -12.60 1.64 -3.12
CA PRO A 119 -13.26 2.89 -3.50
C PRO A 119 -12.61 4.12 -2.86
N LEU A 120 -12.16 4.02 -1.61
CA LEU A 120 -11.50 5.14 -0.90
C LEU A 120 -10.17 5.51 -1.55
N ILE A 121 -9.39 4.51 -1.93
CA ILE A 121 -8.09 4.69 -2.58
C ILE A 121 -8.26 5.25 -3.98
N ILE A 122 -9.15 4.64 -4.80
CA ILE A 122 -9.38 5.05 -6.18
C ILE A 122 -9.85 6.51 -6.20
N ASN A 123 -10.87 6.87 -5.42
CA ASN A 123 -11.39 8.25 -5.40
C ASN A 123 -10.30 9.27 -5.05
N TYR A 124 -9.46 8.98 -4.05
CA TYR A 124 -8.34 9.83 -3.68
C TYR A 124 -7.32 9.93 -4.82
N GLU A 125 -6.92 8.81 -5.43
CA GLU A 125 -5.93 8.79 -6.50
C GLU A 125 -6.40 9.52 -7.74
N GLU A 126 -7.67 9.34 -8.12
CA GLU A 126 -8.24 10.03 -9.27
C GLU A 126 -8.25 11.54 -9.06
N GLU A 127 -8.63 12.00 -7.86
CA GLU A 127 -8.60 13.41 -7.49
C GLU A 127 -7.19 14.00 -7.59
N ILE A 128 -6.21 13.37 -6.93
CA ILE A 128 -4.85 13.93 -6.90
C ILE A 128 -4.19 13.85 -8.28
N ILE A 129 -4.36 12.75 -9.03
CA ILE A 129 -3.74 12.60 -10.35
C ILE A 129 -4.31 13.65 -11.30
N SER A 130 -5.63 13.84 -11.30
CA SER A 130 -6.27 14.88 -12.10
C SER A 130 -5.80 16.28 -11.70
N SER A 131 -5.71 16.56 -10.39
CA SER A 131 -5.27 17.86 -9.88
C SER A 131 -3.81 18.16 -10.19
N ILE A 132 -2.94 17.16 -10.18
CA ILE A 132 -1.49 17.34 -10.33
C ILE A 132 -1.10 17.34 -11.81
N GLU A 133 -1.57 16.36 -12.59
CA GLU A 133 -1.13 16.19 -13.97
C GLU A 133 -1.78 17.18 -14.94
N ASN A 134 -2.91 17.79 -14.58
CA ASN A 134 -3.54 18.85 -15.39
C ASN A 134 -3.10 20.26 -14.96
N SER A 135 -2.23 20.37 -13.95
CA SER A 135 -1.71 21.67 -13.49
C SER A 135 -0.51 22.10 -14.34
N LEU A 136 -0.39 23.41 -14.57
CA LEU A 136 0.81 24.01 -15.18
C LEU A 136 1.92 24.28 -14.16
N SER A 137 1.63 24.19 -12.86
CA SER A 137 2.60 24.43 -11.78
C SER A 137 3.12 23.14 -11.17
N THR A 138 4.39 23.16 -10.76
CA THR A 138 4.99 22.12 -9.93
C THR A 138 4.40 22.16 -8.52
N LEU A 139 4.42 21.01 -7.84
CA LEU A 139 3.96 20.95 -6.45
C LEU A 139 4.99 21.58 -5.53
N ASN A 140 4.54 22.40 -4.60
CA ASN A 140 5.37 22.85 -3.49
C ASN A 140 5.36 21.83 -2.35
N GLN A 141 6.27 21.99 -1.38
CA GLN A 141 6.40 21.08 -0.23
C GLN A 141 5.11 20.94 0.58
N LYS A 142 4.33 22.02 0.71
CA LYS A 142 3.07 22.01 1.46
C LYS A 142 2.07 21.05 0.81
N GLN A 143 1.93 21.09 -0.52
CA GLN A 143 1.05 20.18 -1.26
C GLN A 143 1.51 18.72 -1.16
N ILE A 144 2.82 18.46 -1.29
CA ILE A 144 3.39 17.10 -1.09
C ILE A 144 3.02 16.55 0.31
N ASN A 145 3.20 17.36 1.35
CA ASN A 145 2.85 16.98 2.72
C ASN A 145 1.35 16.74 2.88
N GLU A 146 0.49 17.60 2.33
CA GLU A 146 -0.97 17.47 2.42
C GLU A 146 -1.49 16.20 1.75
N TYR A 147 -1.00 15.87 0.55
CA TYR A 147 -1.38 14.63 -0.10
C TYR A 147 -0.95 13.40 0.71
N PHE A 148 0.26 13.41 1.26
CA PHE A 148 0.73 12.32 2.12
C PHE A 148 -0.10 12.17 3.41
N ILE A 149 -0.45 13.29 4.08
CA ILE A 149 -1.30 13.27 5.28
C ILE A 149 -2.65 12.62 4.97
N ARG A 150 -3.25 12.96 3.82
CA ARG A 150 -4.50 12.34 3.34
C ARG A 150 -4.34 10.84 3.08
N ALA A 151 -3.28 10.43 2.38
CA ALA A 151 -2.97 9.02 2.14
C ALA A 151 -2.82 8.23 3.46
N ARG A 152 -2.11 8.79 4.44
CA ARG A 152 -1.98 8.20 5.78
C ARG A 152 -3.31 8.15 6.54
N ALA A 153 -4.15 9.17 6.42
CA ALA A 153 -5.48 9.19 7.03
C ALA A 153 -6.38 8.09 6.45
N ILE A 154 -6.34 7.84 5.14
CA ILE A 154 -7.05 6.72 4.49
C ILE A 154 -6.61 5.40 5.13
N VAL A 155 -5.29 5.16 5.23
CA VAL A 155 -4.71 3.96 5.86
C VAL A 155 -5.20 3.75 7.30
N LYS A 156 -5.15 4.81 8.11
CA LYS A 156 -5.64 4.75 9.50
C LYS A 156 -7.14 4.47 9.58
N ASN A 157 -7.94 5.10 8.71
CA ASN A 157 -9.39 4.98 8.69
C ASN A 157 -9.86 3.57 8.37
N TRP A 158 -9.32 2.92 7.32
CA TRP A 158 -9.71 1.54 7.03
C TRP A 158 -9.06 0.55 8.01
N GLY A 159 -7.83 0.83 8.44
CA GLY A 159 -7.10 -0.01 9.40
C GLY A 159 -7.83 -0.19 10.75
N SER A 160 -8.56 0.83 11.21
CA SER A 160 -9.37 0.75 12.43
C SER A 160 -10.66 -0.05 12.26
N LYS A 161 -11.11 -0.27 11.02
CA LYS A 161 -12.36 -0.99 10.72
C LYS A 161 -12.16 -2.48 10.52
N LEU A 162 -10.93 -2.94 10.24
CA LEU A 162 -10.61 -4.34 9.93
C LEU A 162 -11.06 -5.35 10.98
N ASP A 163 -11.06 -4.97 12.25
CA ASP A 163 -11.44 -5.86 13.35
C ASP A 163 -12.95 -6.18 13.35
N HIS A 164 -13.77 -5.41 12.62
CA HIS A 164 -15.21 -5.65 12.45
C HIS A 164 -15.55 -6.54 11.24
N LEU A 165 -14.57 -6.83 10.39
CA LEU A 165 -14.79 -7.64 9.19
C LEU A 165 -14.70 -9.14 9.51
N PRO A 166 -15.55 -9.98 8.89
CA PRO A 166 -15.57 -11.41 9.15
C PRO A 166 -14.23 -12.06 8.79
N SER A 167 -13.61 -12.74 9.77
CA SER A 167 -12.35 -13.45 9.54
C SER A 167 -12.56 -14.73 8.74
N VAL A 168 -11.60 -15.07 7.89
CA VAL A 168 -11.56 -16.32 7.13
C VAL A 168 -10.50 -17.28 7.68
N ASN A 169 -10.66 -18.56 7.41
CA ASN A 169 -9.65 -19.56 7.75
C ASN A 169 -8.47 -19.48 6.78
N LEU A 170 -7.30 -19.06 7.26
CA LEU A 170 -6.09 -18.92 6.45
C LEU A 170 -5.25 -20.20 6.35
N GLY A 171 -5.61 -21.25 7.10
CA GLY A 171 -4.81 -22.46 7.24
C GLY A 171 -3.58 -22.28 8.14
N TRP A 172 -3.18 -23.37 8.79
CA TRP A 172 -2.15 -23.35 9.83
C TRP A 172 -0.79 -22.82 9.36
N GLY A 173 -0.36 -23.19 8.14
CA GLY A 173 0.93 -22.81 7.59
C GLY A 173 1.06 -21.30 7.40
N PHE A 174 0.08 -20.68 6.74
CA PHE A 174 0.04 -19.24 6.50
C PHE A 174 -0.09 -18.45 7.80
N SER A 175 -0.99 -18.88 8.71
CA SER A 175 -1.14 -18.25 10.02
C SER A 175 0.13 -18.37 10.88
N ARG A 176 0.84 -19.50 10.84
CA ARG A 176 2.12 -19.66 11.55
C ARG A 176 3.21 -18.78 10.96
N TYR A 177 3.27 -18.66 9.63
CA TYR A 177 4.22 -17.83 8.93
C TYR A 177 4.13 -16.36 9.38
N TRP A 178 2.93 -15.77 9.31
CA TRP A 178 2.71 -14.38 9.70
C TRP A 178 2.81 -14.13 11.20
N ARG A 179 2.36 -15.07 12.06
CA ARG A 179 2.62 -15.00 13.51
C ARG A 179 4.12 -14.93 13.83
N GLY A 180 4.94 -15.68 13.09
CA GLY A 180 6.41 -15.64 13.22
C GLY A 180 6.99 -14.25 12.93
N TYR A 181 6.54 -13.59 11.85
CA TYR A 181 6.96 -12.23 11.53
C TYR A 181 6.42 -11.19 12.51
N ASN A 182 5.19 -11.36 12.99
CA ASN A 182 4.64 -10.47 14.01
C ASN A 182 5.48 -10.48 15.29
N LYS A 183 5.87 -11.67 15.78
CA LYS A 183 6.78 -11.80 16.91
C LYS A 183 8.16 -11.22 16.60
N ARG A 184 8.73 -11.52 15.42
CA ARG A 184 10.07 -11.05 15.01
C ARG A 184 10.15 -9.52 14.95
N ASN A 185 9.07 -8.86 14.54
CA ASN A 185 9.03 -7.42 14.36
C ASN A 185 8.42 -6.67 15.56
N GLY A 186 7.88 -7.34 16.57
CA GLY A 186 7.26 -6.70 17.73
C GLY A 186 5.92 -6.01 17.43
N ILE A 187 5.10 -6.61 16.55
CA ILE A 187 3.72 -6.16 16.29
C ILE A 187 2.72 -6.74 17.31
N ILE A 188 3.10 -7.85 17.95
CA ILE A 188 2.40 -8.54 19.05
C ILE A 188 3.36 -8.62 20.23
#